data_AF-A0A496BIZ6-F1
#
_entry.id   AF-A0A496BIZ6-F1
#
_cell.length_a   1.000
_cell.length_b   1.000
_cell.length_c   1.000
_cell.angle_alpha   90.00
_cell.angle_beta   90.00
_cell.angle_gamma   90.00
#
_symmetry.space_group_name_H-M   'P 1'
#
loop_
_entity.id
_entity.type
_entity.pdbx_description
1 polymer ?
#
loop_
_entity_poly.entity_id
_entity_poly.type
_entity_poly.pdbx_seq_one_letter_code
_entity_poly.pdbx_strand_id
1 'polypeptide(L)'
;MQATYTPESFKAEFRPHFQRLLIAWGVLIGAVLLLYLYLWQFTPFFITHGWSWNSSWFIALGLNGVGLIAIGLFNAVGIIAIGTCNAVGIVAIGPCNAVGIVAFGGNAIGFIAVGFNTTGVITIGCQGRGIYSLFYAEKTERNARWYQARYMLAPHRQDAEAIVFFRRWNLKHVAAGILLVGFLAVSSGAAAAVLPCSHCGEVVLTLNKQNLFGKHLIYCPKADR
;
A
#
# COMPACT_ATOMS: atom_id res chain seq x y z
N MET A 1 16.55 -18.85 22.97
CA MET A 1 17.25 -17.70 22.38
C MET A 1 16.70 -17.51 20.98
N GLN A 2 16.10 -16.36 20.66
CA GLN A 2 15.66 -16.11 19.28
C GLN A 2 16.89 -15.84 18.42
N ALA A 3 17.03 -16.56 17.32
CA ALA A 3 18.15 -16.39 16.40
C ALA A 3 18.13 -14.95 15.85
N THR A 4 19.10 -14.15 16.26
CA THR A 4 19.47 -12.90 15.60
C THR A 4 19.98 -13.22 14.20
N TYR A 5 19.54 -12.45 13.21
CA TYR A 5 19.99 -12.59 11.84
C TYR A 5 21.40 -12.03 11.72
N THR A 6 22.32 -12.77 11.09
CA THR A 6 23.54 -12.15 10.56
C THR A 6 23.14 -11.11 9.50
N PRO A 7 23.89 -10.01 9.33
CA PRO A 7 23.58 -9.00 8.30
C PRO A 7 23.39 -9.61 6.90
N GLU A 8 24.16 -10.66 6.57
CA GLU A 8 24.04 -11.37 5.30
C GLU A 8 22.77 -12.20 5.19
N SER A 9 22.41 -12.97 6.23
CA SER A 9 21.15 -13.73 6.24
C SER A 9 19.93 -12.82 6.20
N PHE A 10 19.97 -11.67 6.88
CA PHE A 10 18.92 -10.66 6.81
C PHE A 10 18.77 -10.11 5.39
N LYS A 11 19.88 -9.70 4.75
CA LYS A 11 19.86 -9.23 3.37
C LYS A 11 19.30 -10.33 2.45
N ALA A 12 19.72 -11.58 2.59
CA ALA A 12 19.24 -12.70 1.77
C ALA A 12 17.73 -12.92 1.90
N GLU A 13 17.18 -12.88 3.11
CA GLU A 13 15.75 -13.12 3.37
C GLU A 13 14.85 -11.96 2.89
N PHE A 14 15.24 -10.71 3.17
CA PHE A 14 14.40 -9.55 2.92
C PHE A 14 14.59 -8.92 1.53
N ARG A 15 15.75 -9.11 0.87
CA ARG A 15 16.01 -8.58 -0.48
C ARG A 15 14.91 -8.91 -1.51
N PRO A 16 14.45 -10.16 -1.68
CA PRO A 16 13.41 -10.44 -2.68
C PRO A 16 12.09 -9.74 -2.36
N HIS A 17 11.77 -9.53 -1.08
CA HIS A 17 10.56 -8.84 -0.65
C HIS A 17 10.64 -7.34 -0.98
N PHE A 18 11.76 -6.69 -0.66
CA PHE A 18 11.99 -5.29 -1.00
C PHE A 18 12.04 -5.06 -2.50
N GLN A 19 12.68 -5.95 -3.27
CA GLN A 19 12.71 -5.86 -4.73
C GLN A 19 11.30 -5.96 -5.32
N ARG A 20 10.47 -6.91 -4.87
CA ARG A 20 9.07 -7.03 -5.30
C ARG A 20 8.26 -5.78 -4.95
N LEU A 21 8.46 -5.24 -3.75
CA LEU A 21 7.79 -4.01 -3.31
C LEU A 21 8.18 -2.83 -4.20
N LEU A 22 9.48 -2.66 -4.49
CA LEU A 22 9.99 -1.60 -5.36
C LEU A 22 9.49 -1.73 -6.80
N ILE A 23 9.48 -2.95 -7.35
CA ILE A 23 8.94 -3.22 -8.69
C ILE A 23 7.44 -2.90 -8.72
N ALA A 24 6.66 -3.38 -7.75
CA ALA A 24 5.23 -3.08 -7.65
C ALA A 24 4.97 -1.58 -7.56
N TRP A 25 5.78 -0.87 -6.78
CA TRP A 25 5.76 0.59 -6.69
C TRP A 25 6.09 1.28 -8.02
N GLY A 26 7.16 0.84 -8.69
CA GLY A 26 7.57 1.38 -9.99
C GLY A 26 6.51 1.16 -11.06
N VAL A 27 5.88 -0.01 -11.10
CA VAL A 27 4.76 -0.32 -12.00
C VAL A 27 3.55 0.56 -11.68
N LEU A 28 3.20 0.75 -10.40
CA LEU A 28 2.08 1.58 -9.99
C LEU A 28 2.32 3.05 -10.37
N ILE A 29 3.50 3.60 -10.08
CA ILE A 29 3.87 4.96 -10.48
C ILE A 29 3.85 5.09 -12.00
N GLY A 30 4.44 4.12 -12.72
CA GLY A 30 4.48 4.11 -14.17
C GLY A 30 3.07 4.06 -14.78
N ALA A 31 2.17 3.24 -14.25
CA ALA A 31 0.78 3.16 -14.69
C ALA A 31 0.02 4.46 -14.45
N VAL A 32 0.18 5.08 -13.29
CA VAL A 32 -0.43 6.38 -12.98
C VAL A 32 0.13 7.48 -13.87
N LEU A 33 1.44 7.49 -14.15
CA LEU A 33 2.07 8.45 -15.07
C LEU A 33 1.62 8.24 -16.53
N LEU A 34 1.48 6.99 -16.98
CA LEU A 34 0.97 6.69 -18.32
C LEU A 34 -0.51 7.08 -18.44
N LEU A 35 -1.33 6.80 -17.44
CA LEU A 35 -2.71 7.25 -17.37
C LEU A 35 -2.77 8.78 -17.41
N TYR A 36 -1.88 9.47 -16.70
CA TYR A 36 -1.76 10.93 -16.78
C TYR A 36 -1.45 11.41 -18.19
N LEU A 37 -0.39 10.89 -18.82
CA LEU A 37 -0.01 11.28 -20.18
C LEU A 37 -1.13 11.01 -21.19
N TYR A 38 -1.88 9.93 -21.00
CA TYR A 38 -3.06 9.61 -21.80
C TYR A 38 -4.18 10.64 -21.58
N LEU A 39 -4.57 10.89 -20.32
CA LEU A 39 -5.60 11.87 -19.98
C LEU A 39 -5.23 13.31 -20.39
N TRP A 40 -3.93 13.64 -20.39
CA TRP A 40 -3.42 14.93 -20.84
C TRP A 40 -3.73 15.19 -22.33
N GLN A 41 -3.80 14.16 -23.17
CA GLN A 41 -4.23 14.32 -24.56
C GLN A 41 -5.70 14.73 -24.68
N PHE A 42 -6.52 14.42 -23.67
CA PHE A 42 -7.93 14.78 -23.60
C PHE A 42 -8.19 16.09 -22.84
N THR A 43 -7.17 16.75 -22.30
CA THR A 43 -7.35 18.04 -21.60
C THR A 43 -8.09 19.09 -22.45
N PRO A 44 -7.78 19.27 -23.76
CA PRO A 44 -8.53 20.20 -24.61
C PRO A 44 -10.01 19.81 -24.75
N PHE A 45 -10.31 18.51 -24.80
CA PHE A 45 -11.68 17.99 -24.86
C PHE A 45 -12.46 18.32 -23.58
N PHE A 46 -11.85 18.13 -22.41
CA PHE A 46 -12.49 18.46 -21.13
C PHE A 46 -12.68 19.97 -20.93
N ILE A 47 -11.72 20.80 -21.35
CA ILE A 47 -11.82 22.27 -21.29
C ILE A 47 -12.97 22.77 -22.18
N THR A 48 -13.10 22.21 -23.38
CA THR A 48 -14.11 22.63 -24.35
C THR A 48 -15.53 22.17 -24.00
N HIS A 49 -15.68 21.03 -23.33
CA HIS A 49 -16.99 20.45 -23.02
C HIS A 49 -17.50 20.76 -21.60
N GLY A 50 -16.82 21.62 -20.83
CA GLY A 50 -17.31 22.10 -19.54
C GLY A 50 -17.45 21.02 -18.45
N TRP A 51 -16.69 19.92 -18.56
CA TRP A 51 -16.69 18.87 -17.53
C TRP A 51 -16.09 19.44 -16.24
N SER A 52 -16.96 19.69 -15.26
CA SER A 52 -16.58 20.13 -13.92
C SER A 52 -15.71 19.07 -13.24
N TRP A 53 -14.49 19.46 -12.86
CA TRP A 53 -13.45 18.63 -12.24
C TRP A 53 -13.74 18.25 -10.77
N ASN A 54 -14.92 18.60 -10.25
CA ASN A 54 -15.37 18.30 -8.89
C ASN A 54 -16.53 17.31 -8.95
N SER A 55 -16.26 16.06 -9.30
CA SER A 55 -17.25 14.98 -9.26
C SER A 55 -17.37 14.43 -7.84
N SER A 56 -18.31 14.96 -7.05
CA SER A 56 -18.70 14.46 -5.73
C SER A 56 -19.55 13.18 -5.81
N TRP A 57 -18.96 12.07 -6.25
CA TRP A 57 -19.63 10.78 -6.44
C TRP A 57 -18.81 9.66 -5.79
N PHE A 58 -19.37 8.44 -5.70
CA PHE A 58 -18.69 7.26 -5.15
C PHE A 58 -17.29 7.02 -5.74
N ILE A 59 -17.05 7.43 -6.99
CA ILE A 59 -15.73 7.45 -7.63
C ILE A 59 -15.52 8.85 -8.21
N ALA A 60 -14.44 9.53 -7.78
CA ALA A 60 -14.06 10.86 -8.25
C ALA A 60 -12.77 10.78 -9.07
N LEU A 61 -12.82 11.22 -10.31
CA LEU A 61 -11.67 11.32 -11.22
C LEU A 61 -11.44 12.80 -11.56
N GLY A 62 -10.22 13.29 -11.39
CA GLY A 62 -9.89 14.65 -11.79
C GLY A 62 -8.51 15.13 -11.33
N LEU A 63 -8.20 16.40 -11.57
CA LEU A 63 -7.02 17.08 -11.04
C LEU A 63 -7.02 17.03 -9.51
N ASN A 64 -8.19 17.31 -8.92
CA ASN A 64 -8.45 17.20 -7.50
C ASN A 64 -9.67 16.30 -7.30
N GLY A 65 -9.45 15.04 -6.95
CA GLY A 65 -10.53 14.08 -6.72
C GLY A 65 -10.98 14.11 -5.26
N VAL A 66 -12.27 14.31 -5.01
CA VAL A 66 -12.87 14.16 -3.67
C VAL A 66 -14.05 13.21 -3.76
N GLY A 67 -13.94 12.02 -3.16
CA GLY A 67 -14.96 10.97 -3.27
C GLY A 67 -14.67 9.77 -2.38
N LEU A 68 -15.52 8.74 -2.40
CA LEU A 68 -15.28 7.51 -1.63
C LEU A 68 -14.02 6.79 -2.15
N ILE A 69 -13.91 6.69 -3.48
CA ILE A 69 -12.69 6.34 -4.21
C ILE A 69 -12.27 7.57 -5.00
N ALA A 70 -11.13 8.17 -4.66
CA ALA A 70 -10.63 9.36 -5.32
C ALA A 70 -9.34 9.04 -6.08
N ILE A 71 -9.33 9.28 -7.39
CA ILE A 71 -8.13 9.25 -8.22
C ILE A 71 -7.87 10.67 -8.69
N GLY A 72 -6.88 11.28 -8.06
CA GLY A 72 -6.52 12.68 -8.20
C GLY A 72 -5.19 12.86 -8.91
N LEU A 73 -5.15 13.73 -9.91
CA LEU A 73 -3.94 14.01 -10.66
C LEU A 73 -2.95 14.96 -9.96
N PHE A 74 -3.39 15.62 -8.90
CA PHE A 74 -2.55 16.35 -7.97
C PHE A 74 -2.95 15.96 -6.56
N ASN A 75 -4.24 16.08 -6.25
CA ASN A 75 -4.77 15.80 -4.93
C ASN A 75 -5.90 14.78 -5.00
N ALA A 76 -5.86 13.76 -4.14
CA ALA A 76 -6.95 12.82 -3.95
C ALA A 76 -7.36 12.79 -2.48
N VAL A 77 -8.65 12.96 -2.20
CA VAL A 77 -9.22 12.86 -0.85
C VAL A 77 -10.38 11.87 -0.87
N GLY A 78 -10.28 10.79 -0.09
CA GLY A 78 -11.31 9.77 -0.07
C GLY A 78 -11.09 8.66 0.95
N ILE A 79 -11.92 7.62 0.95
CA ILE A 79 -11.62 6.41 1.74
C ILE A 79 -10.43 5.69 1.12
N ILE A 80 -10.47 5.54 -0.21
CA ILE A 80 -9.34 5.10 -1.02
C ILE A 80 -8.91 6.30 -1.86
N ALA A 81 -7.72 6.82 -1.59
CA ALA A 81 -7.18 7.99 -2.28
C ALA A 81 -5.90 7.60 -3.03
N ILE A 82 -5.90 7.83 -4.34
CA ILE A 82 -4.75 7.62 -5.21
C ILE A 82 -4.41 8.96 -5.85
N GLY A 83 -3.34 9.59 -5.36
CA GLY A 83 -2.88 10.90 -5.79
C GLY A 83 -1.46 10.82 -6.32
N THR A 84 -1.12 11.52 -7.39
CA THR A 84 0.27 11.65 -7.87
C THR A 84 1.11 12.59 -7.00
N CYS A 85 0.52 13.60 -6.35
CA CYS A 85 1.25 14.46 -5.43
C CYS A 85 0.78 14.22 -3.99
N ASN A 86 -0.50 14.41 -3.72
CA ASN A 86 -1.06 14.25 -2.38
C ASN A 86 -2.23 13.28 -2.39
N ALA A 87 -2.21 12.30 -1.48
CA ALA A 87 -3.32 11.38 -1.24
C ALA A 87 -3.70 11.42 0.24
N VAL A 88 -4.98 11.65 0.54
CA VAL A 88 -5.50 11.68 1.90
C VAL A 88 -6.68 10.72 2.01
N GLY A 89 -6.58 9.70 2.85
CA GLY A 89 -7.67 8.75 3.01
C GLY A 89 -7.45 7.68 4.07
N ILE A 90 -8.34 6.69 4.17
CA ILE A 90 -8.08 5.52 5.01
C ILE A 90 -6.94 4.71 4.39
N VAL A 91 -7.02 4.50 3.07
CA VAL A 91 -5.93 3.97 2.24
C VAL A 91 -5.48 5.10 1.32
N ALA A 92 -4.26 5.58 1.53
CA ALA A 92 -3.66 6.67 0.75
C ALA A 92 -2.45 6.15 -0.02
N ILE A 93 -2.47 6.34 -1.34
CA ILE A 93 -1.38 5.97 -2.24
C ILE A 93 -0.97 7.23 -2.98
N GLY A 94 0.24 7.72 -2.73
CA GLY A 94 0.80 8.81 -3.52
C GLY A 94 2.31 8.92 -3.42
N PRO A 95 3.02 9.11 -4.55
CA PRO A 95 4.47 9.03 -4.58
C PRO A 95 5.14 10.19 -3.83
N CYS A 96 4.51 11.36 -3.70
CA CYS A 96 5.06 12.47 -2.91
C CYS A 96 4.57 12.43 -1.45
N ASN A 97 3.29 12.67 -1.20
CA ASN A 97 2.72 12.69 0.15
C ASN A 97 1.48 11.79 0.23
N ALA A 98 1.44 10.93 1.24
CA ALA A 98 0.30 10.05 1.49
C ALA A 98 -0.06 10.10 2.98
N VAL A 99 -1.31 10.41 3.31
CA VAL A 99 -1.78 10.51 4.69
C VAL A 99 -2.98 9.59 4.86
N GLY A 100 -2.86 8.62 5.76
CA GLY A 100 -3.97 7.70 6.01
C GLY A 100 -3.75 6.69 7.12
N ILE A 101 -4.70 5.78 7.33
CA ILE A 101 -4.45 4.65 8.24
C ILE A 101 -3.39 3.74 7.63
N VAL A 102 -3.51 3.48 6.33
CA VAL A 102 -2.52 2.80 5.51
C VAL A 102 -2.04 3.78 4.45
N ALA A 103 -0.78 4.19 4.54
CA ALA A 103 -0.18 5.20 3.68
C ALA A 103 1.02 4.63 2.90
N PHE A 104 0.96 4.79 1.59
CA PHE A 104 1.99 4.38 0.64
C PHE A 104 2.52 5.64 -0.06
N GLY A 105 3.76 6.05 0.22
CA GLY A 105 4.31 7.26 -0.40
C GLY A 105 5.70 7.70 0.02
N GLY A 106 6.25 8.67 -0.71
CA GLY A 106 7.53 9.30 -0.41
C GLY A 106 7.59 9.89 1.00
N ASN A 107 6.53 10.59 1.40
CA ASN A 107 6.28 11.06 2.76
C ASN A 107 4.95 10.47 3.26
N ALA A 108 4.98 9.19 3.64
CA ALA A 108 3.77 8.50 4.11
C ALA A 108 3.58 8.69 5.62
N ILE A 109 2.38 9.13 6.02
CA ILE A 109 1.98 9.31 7.41
C ILE A 109 0.78 8.41 7.67
N GLY A 110 0.91 7.48 8.62
CA GLY A 110 -0.21 6.61 8.95
C GLY A 110 0.02 5.61 10.06
N PHE A 111 -0.98 4.78 10.37
CA PHE A 111 -0.76 3.66 11.30
C PHE A 111 0.24 2.67 10.69
N ILE A 112 0.07 2.36 9.41
CA ILE A 112 1.00 1.63 8.57
C ILE A 112 1.49 2.58 7.48
N ALA A 113 2.77 2.93 7.50
CA ALA A 113 3.39 3.83 6.54
C ALA A 113 4.52 3.12 5.78
N VAL A 114 4.46 3.14 4.45
CA VAL A 114 5.43 2.48 3.57
C VAL A 114 5.98 3.47 2.55
N GLY A 115 7.31 3.60 2.48
CA GLY A 115 7.99 4.45 1.51
C GLY A 115 9.27 5.11 2.04
N PHE A 116 9.61 6.32 1.59
CA PHE A 116 10.95 6.89 1.85
C PHE A 116 11.08 7.50 3.25
N ASN A 117 10.20 8.44 3.59
CA ASN A 117 10.16 9.19 4.84
C ASN A 117 8.82 8.94 5.52
N THR A 118 8.78 7.88 6.33
CA THR A 118 7.54 7.32 6.84
C THR A 118 7.37 7.68 8.30
N THR A 119 6.16 8.09 8.70
CA THR A 119 5.81 8.34 10.10
C THR A 119 4.59 7.52 10.47
N GLY A 120 4.69 6.70 11.51
CA GLY A 120 3.57 5.84 11.88
C GLY A 120 3.79 4.93 13.06
N VAL A 121 2.80 4.10 13.39
CA VAL A 121 2.99 3.03 14.38
C VAL A 121 3.92 1.98 13.81
N ILE A 122 3.71 1.63 12.54
CA ILE A 122 4.58 0.75 11.78
C ILE A 122 5.06 1.47 10.54
N THR A 123 6.38 1.52 10.38
CA THR A 123 7.03 2.12 9.23
C THR A 123 7.88 1.10 8.47
N ILE A 124 7.76 1.07 7.14
CA ILE A 124 8.64 0.29 6.25
C ILE A 124 9.27 1.27 5.27
N GLY A 125 10.57 1.50 5.37
CA GLY A 125 11.16 2.58 4.57
C GLY A 125 12.63 2.86 4.79
N CYS A 126 13.08 3.99 4.25
CA CYS A 126 14.47 4.47 4.38
C CYS A 126 14.67 5.43 5.57
N GLN A 127 13.61 6.12 6.01
CA GLN A 127 13.59 7.10 7.10
C GLN A 127 12.27 6.97 7.86
N GLY A 128 12.14 5.92 8.66
CA GLY A 128 10.94 5.58 9.40
C GLY A 128 10.98 6.13 10.81
N ARG A 129 9.89 6.77 11.23
CA ARG A 129 9.66 7.26 12.60
C ARG A 129 8.44 6.56 13.16
N GLY A 130 8.60 5.76 14.20
CA GLY A 130 7.49 4.97 14.70
C GLY A 130 7.75 4.09 15.89
N ILE A 131 6.78 3.22 16.20
CA ILE A 131 6.97 2.22 17.26
C ILE A 131 7.75 1.04 16.71
N TYR A 132 7.31 0.50 15.57
CA TYR A 132 7.97 -0.60 14.86
C TYR A 132 8.46 -0.12 13.51
N SER A 133 9.71 -0.41 13.19
CA SER A 133 10.30 0.02 11.92
C SER A 133 11.12 -1.08 11.26
N LEU A 134 10.86 -1.31 9.97
CA LEU A 134 11.64 -2.21 9.13
C LEU A 134 12.51 -1.40 8.15
N PHE A 135 13.82 -1.63 8.21
CA PHE A 135 14.81 -0.93 7.39
C PHE A 135 15.68 -1.89 6.60
N TYR A 136 15.93 -1.55 5.34
CA TYR A 136 16.90 -2.25 4.51
C TYR A 136 18.23 -1.48 4.36
N ALA A 137 18.25 -0.18 4.70
CA ALA A 137 19.40 0.68 4.48
C ALA A 137 20.56 0.34 5.42
N GLU A 138 21.77 0.35 4.86
CA GLU A 138 23.01 0.18 5.60
C GLU A 138 23.28 1.43 6.46
N LYS A 139 23.76 1.22 7.69
CA LYS A 139 24.04 2.31 8.62
C LYS A 139 25.25 3.08 8.12
N THR A 140 25.03 4.24 7.53
CA THR A 140 26.05 5.29 7.48
C THR A 140 25.90 6.18 8.71
N GLU A 141 27.00 6.65 9.29
CA GLU A 141 26.96 7.53 10.47
C GLU A 141 26.12 8.80 10.24
N ARG A 142 26.06 9.27 8.99
CA ARG A 142 25.18 10.36 8.56
C ARG A 142 23.69 10.01 8.66
N ASN A 143 23.32 8.75 8.46
CA ASN A 143 21.92 8.31 8.44
C ASN A 143 21.38 7.92 9.81
N ALA A 144 22.25 7.60 10.78
CA ALA A 144 21.87 7.16 12.13
C ALA A 144 20.91 8.15 12.85
N ARG A 145 20.97 9.43 12.51
CA ARG A 145 20.16 10.50 13.11
C ARG A 145 18.69 10.50 12.65
N TRP A 146 18.38 9.85 11.53
CA TRP A 146 17.05 9.88 10.90
C TRP A 146 16.16 8.70 11.28
N TYR A 147 16.68 7.75 12.08
CA TYR A 147 15.93 6.59 12.53
C TYR A 147 15.41 6.80 13.95
N GLN A 148 14.12 7.10 14.08
CA GLN A 148 13.49 7.38 15.38
C GLN A 148 12.41 6.35 15.68
N ALA A 149 12.82 5.08 15.76
CA ALA A 149 11.93 4.00 16.12
C ALA A 149 12.29 3.33 17.44
N ARG A 150 11.25 3.06 18.25
CA ARG A 150 11.41 2.39 19.55
C ARG A 150 11.94 0.97 19.34
N TYR A 151 11.30 0.22 18.45
CA TYR A 151 11.67 -1.14 18.06
C TYR A 151 12.05 -1.19 16.58
N MET A 152 13.26 -1.64 16.30
CA MET A 152 13.86 -1.58 14.99
C MET A 152 14.32 -2.95 14.53
N LEU A 153 13.98 -3.27 13.27
CA LEU A 153 14.51 -4.40 12.55
C LEU A 153 15.30 -3.89 11.34
N ALA A 154 16.62 -3.88 11.47
CA ALA A 154 17.60 -3.44 10.49
C ALA A 154 18.82 -4.38 10.51
N PRO A 155 19.66 -4.42 9.45
CA PRO A 155 20.83 -5.28 9.42
C PRO A 155 21.78 -5.12 10.61
N HIS A 156 21.84 -3.92 11.20
CA HIS A 156 22.76 -3.52 12.27
C HIS A 156 22.09 -3.36 13.65
N ARG A 157 20.75 -3.38 13.71
CA ARG A 157 19.97 -3.27 14.96
C ARG A 157 18.74 -4.14 14.83
N GLN A 158 18.63 -5.16 15.66
CA GLN A 158 17.54 -6.13 15.61
C GLN A 158 16.96 -6.31 17.00
N ASP A 159 15.98 -5.48 17.33
CA ASP A 159 15.29 -5.59 18.61
C ASP A 159 14.42 -6.85 18.60
N ALA A 160 14.47 -7.64 19.68
CA ALA A 160 13.75 -8.92 19.77
C ALA A 160 12.25 -8.75 19.51
N GLU A 161 11.64 -7.68 20.05
CA GLU A 161 10.24 -7.35 19.82
C GLU A 161 9.94 -7.07 18.35
N ALA A 162 10.82 -6.35 17.64
CA ALA A 162 10.66 -6.09 16.21
C ALA A 162 10.79 -7.37 15.38
N ILE A 163 11.72 -8.27 15.73
CA ILE A 163 11.87 -9.57 15.05
C ILE A 163 10.59 -10.40 15.19
N VAL A 164 10.07 -10.55 16.42
CA VAL A 164 8.84 -11.31 16.67
C VAL A 164 7.68 -10.72 15.89
N PHE A 165 7.57 -9.40 15.95
CA PHE A 165 6.52 -8.64 15.27
C PHE A 165 6.56 -8.84 13.75
N PHE A 166 7.69 -8.57 13.10
CA PHE A 166 7.82 -8.67 11.64
C PHE A 166 7.86 -10.12 11.14
N ARG A 167 8.23 -11.09 11.97
CA ARG A 167 8.10 -12.51 11.62
C ARG A 167 6.65 -12.96 11.64
N ARG A 168 5.88 -12.52 12.64
CA ARG A 168 4.43 -12.77 12.71
C ARG A 168 3.69 -12.00 11.63
N TRP A 169 4.14 -10.80 11.31
CA TRP A 169 3.62 -10.01 10.21
C TRP A 169 4.13 -10.55 8.87
N ASN A 170 3.38 -11.52 8.33
CA ASN A 170 3.70 -12.11 7.05
C ASN A 170 3.65 -11.05 5.93
N LEU A 171 4.83 -10.56 5.52
CA LEU A 171 5.05 -9.51 4.51
C LEU A 171 4.41 -9.83 3.16
N LYS A 172 4.13 -11.11 2.88
CA LYS A 172 3.40 -11.55 1.68
C LYS A 172 2.03 -10.88 1.58
N HIS A 173 1.33 -10.68 2.71
CA HIS A 173 -0.01 -10.08 2.70
C HIS A 173 0.01 -8.57 2.47
N VAL A 174 1.09 -7.88 2.83
CA VAL A 174 1.22 -6.44 2.59
C VAL A 174 1.43 -6.17 1.10
N ALA A 175 2.32 -6.91 0.46
CA ALA A 175 2.53 -6.80 -0.99
C ALA A 175 1.26 -7.17 -1.79
N ALA A 176 0.56 -8.23 -1.36
CA ALA A 176 -0.72 -8.62 -1.96
C ALA A 176 -1.80 -7.55 -1.76
N GLY A 177 -1.90 -6.94 -0.57
CA GLY A 177 -2.84 -5.85 -0.30
C GLY A 177 -2.58 -4.62 -1.15
N ILE A 178 -1.32 -4.22 -1.33
CA ILE A 178 -0.93 -3.10 -2.22
C ILE A 178 -1.32 -3.39 -3.66
N LEU A 179 -1.01 -4.59 -4.16
CA LEU A 179 -1.35 -5.00 -5.51
C LEU A 179 -2.87 -5.07 -5.72
N LEU A 180 -3.62 -5.57 -4.75
CA LEU A 180 -5.07 -5.66 -4.82
C LEU A 180 -5.72 -4.26 -4.89
N VAL A 181 -5.26 -3.30 -4.09
CA VAL A 181 -5.77 -1.93 -4.12
C VAL A 181 -5.43 -1.26 -5.45
N GLY A 182 -4.21 -1.45 -5.97
CA GLY A 182 -3.82 -0.98 -7.29
C GLY A 182 -4.67 -1.60 -8.42
N PHE A 183 -4.97 -2.90 -8.34
CA PHE A 183 -5.76 -3.62 -9.34
C PHE A 183 -7.25 -3.24 -9.29
N LEU A 184 -7.81 -3.06 -8.10
CA LEU A 184 -9.20 -2.61 -7.89
C LEU A 184 -9.42 -1.17 -8.36
N ALA A 185 -8.39 -0.32 -8.30
CA ALA A 185 -8.49 1.05 -8.82
C ALA A 185 -8.46 1.11 -10.36
N VAL A 186 -7.87 0.11 -11.02
CA VAL A 186 -7.66 0.10 -12.49
C VAL A 186 -8.69 -0.78 -13.21
N SER A 187 -9.26 -1.79 -12.55
CA SER A 187 -10.23 -2.71 -13.18
C SER A 187 -11.67 -2.43 -12.76
N SER A 188 -12.45 -1.86 -13.68
CA SER A 188 -13.92 -1.79 -13.59
C SER A 188 -14.60 -3.14 -13.95
N GLY A 189 -13.89 -4.27 -13.79
CA GLY A 189 -14.35 -5.59 -14.21
C GLY A 189 -14.02 -6.68 -13.19
N ALA A 190 -15.08 -7.19 -12.54
CA ALA A 190 -15.14 -8.41 -11.72
C ALA A 190 -13.83 -8.83 -11.01
N ALA A 191 -13.72 -8.44 -9.73
CA ALA A 191 -12.65 -8.90 -8.86
C ALA A 191 -13.08 -10.17 -8.09
N ALA A 192 -12.23 -11.20 -8.14
CA ALA A 192 -12.27 -12.29 -7.18
C ALA A 192 -11.16 -12.07 -6.15
N ALA A 193 -11.50 -12.05 -4.87
CA ALA A 193 -10.55 -11.85 -3.78
C ALA A 193 -10.50 -13.11 -2.92
N VAL A 194 -9.30 -13.69 -2.74
CA VAL A 194 -9.10 -14.80 -1.81
C VAL A 194 -8.71 -14.21 -0.46
N LEU A 195 -9.61 -14.29 0.52
CA LEU A 195 -9.34 -13.87 1.90
C LEU A 195 -8.87 -15.08 2.72
N PRO A 196 -7.77 -14.97 3.48
CA PRO A 196 -7.35 -16.04 4.35
C PRO A 196 -8.28 -16.13 5.57
N CYS A 197 -8.78 -17.34 5.85
CA CYS A 197 -9.54 -17.65 7.06
C CYS A 197 -8.63 -18.37 8.05
N SER A 198 -8.59 -17.91 9.30
CA SER A 198 -7.73 -18.46 10.36
C SER A 198 -8.04 -19.91 10.76
N HIS A 199 -9.09 -20.52 10.21
CA HIS A 199 -9.46 -21.91 10.47
C HIS A 199 -9.45 -22.85 9.25
N CYS A 200 -9.43 -22.33 8.01
CA CYS A 200 -9.76 -23.16 6.83
C CYS A 200 -8.79 -23.01 5.64
N GLY A 201 -7.68 -22.28 5.76
CA GLY A 201 -6.70 -22.12 4.69
C GLY A 201 -7.03 -20.96 3.74
N GLU A 202 -8.13 -21.01 2.98
CA GLU A 202 -8.49 -19.96 2.00
C GLU A 202 -10.02 -19.84 1.81
N VAL A 203 -10.51 -18.59 1.66
CA VAL A 203 -11.92 -18.27 1.30
C VAL A 203 -11.91 -17.47 0.02
N VAL A 204 -12.47 -18.02 -1.06
CA VAL A 204 -12.57 -17.35 -2.36
C VAL A 204 -13.87 -16.55 -2.40
N LEU A 205 -13.78 -15.22 -2.48
CA LEU A 205 -14.91 -14.34 -2.76
C LEU A 205 -14.94 -14.05 -4.26
N THR A 206 -15.96 -14.53 -4.95
CA THR A 206 -16.22 -14.23 -6.36
C THR A 206 -17.36 -13.22 -6.47
N LEU A 207 -17.08 -12.04 -7.02
CA LEU A 207 -18.11 -11.04 -7.33
C LEU A 207 -18.59 -11.22 -8.78
N ASN A 208 -19.84 -11.62 -8.95
CA ASN A 208 -20.50 -11.71 -10.27
C ASN A 208 -21.24 -10.39 -10.59
N LYS A 209 -21.12 -9.94 -11.84
CA LYS A 209 -21.68 -8.68 -12.41
C LYS A 209 -23.19 -8.49 -12.23
N GLN A 210 -23.96 -9.56 -11.96
CA GLN A 210 -25.43 -9.50 -12.02
C GLN A 210 -26.13 -9.41 -10.66
N ASN A 211 -25.44 -9.58 -9.53
CA ASN A 211 -26.05 -9.49 -8.20
C ASN A 211 -25.18 -8.67 -7.24
N LEU A 212 -25.57 -7.41 -7.02
CA LEU A 212 -25.13 -6.62 -5.86
C LEU A 212 -25.56 -7.38 -4.58
N PHE A 213 -24.59 -8.02 -3.93
CA PHE A 213 -24.70 -8.84 -2.70
C PHE A 213 -25.38 -10.22 -2.82
N GLY A 214 -24.96 -11.05 -3.78
CA GLY A 214 -25.11 -12.50 -3.68
C GLY A 214 -24.00 -13.12 -2.81
N LYS A 215 -24.25 -13.38 -1.53
CA LYS A 215 -23.28 -14.01 -0.62
C LYS A 215 -23.28 -15.54 -0.84
N HIS A 216 -22.55 -16.04 -1.84
CA HIS A 216 -22.25 -17.47 -1.92
C HIS A 216 -21.07 -17.78 -0.99
N LEU A 217 -21.39 -18.04 0.29
CA LEU A 217 -20.43 -18.60 1.24
C LEU A 217 -20.34 -20.11 0.97
N ILE A 218 -19.32 -20.54 0.22
CA ILE A 218 -18.96 -21.96 0.13
C ILE A 218 -18.28 -22.31 1.46
N TYR A 219 -19.04 -22.88 2.40
CA TYR A 219 -18.48 -23.45 3.61
C TYR A 219 -17.74 -24.74 3.25
N CYS A 220 -16.43 -24.78 3.53
CA CYS A 220 -15.65 -26.01 3.42
C CYS A 220 -16.21 -27.04 4.41
N PRO A 221 -16.62 -28.25 3.99
CA PRO A 221 -17.06 -29.28 4.92
C PRO A 221 -15.91 -29.59 5.88
N LYS A 222 -16.21 -29.62 7.19
CA LYS A 222 -15.28 -30.07 8.22
C LYS A 222 -14.69 -31.41 7.77
N ALA A 223 -13.36 -31.49 7.69
CA ALA A 223 -12.69 -32.78 7.76
C ALA A 223 -12.97 -33.33 9.16
N ASP A 224 -13.90 -34.27 9.26
CA ASP A 224 -14.03 -35.10 10.46
C ASP A 224 -12.68 -35.80 10.71
N ARG A 225 -12.27 -35.76 11.98
CA ARG A 225 -11.04 -36.37 12.48
C ARG A 225 -11.08 -37.88 12.37
#